data_AF-A0A2G9R540-F1
#
_entry.id   AF-A0A2G9R540-F1
#
_cell.length_a   1.000
_cell.length_b   1.000
_cell.length_c   1.000
_cell.angle_alpha   90.00
_cell.angle_beta   90.00
_cell.angle_gamma   90.00
#
_symmetry.space_group_name_H-M   'P 1'
#
loop_
_entity.id
_entity.type
_entity.pdbx_description
1 polymer ?
#
loop_
_entity_poly.entity_id
_entity_poly.type
_entity_poly.pdbx_seq_one_letter_code
_entity_poly.pdbx_strand_id
1 'polypeptide(L)' 'MKNFGRIAVCGCISMYNDSVPQTGPYAQPAILFKQLRMEGFLIFSYEDKPIYEEGQKQLLEWILEVSYGLD' A
#
# COMPACT_ATOMS: atom_id res chain seq x y z
N MET A 1 -8.92 12.66 2.35
CA MET A 1 -7.72 12.84 1.49
C MET A 1 -7.52 14.31 1.15
N LYS A 2 -6.27 14.78 1.25
CA LYS A 2 -5.81 16.12 0.78
C LYS A 2 -5.76 16.15 -0.76
N ASN A 3 -5.79 17.32 -1.36
CA ASN A 3 -5.50 17.49 -2.80
C ASN A 3 -4.12 16.90 -3.12
N PHE A 4 -4.00 16.22 -4.26
CA PHE A 4 -2.79 15.52 -4.72
C PHE A 4 -2.33 14.36 -3.83
N GLY A 5 -3.25 13.81 -3.01
CA GLY A 5 -2.98 12.64 -2.19
C GLY A 5 -2.64 11.39 -3.01
N ARG A 6 -1.87 10.48 -2.40
CA ARG A 6 -1.48 9.19 -2.98
C ARG A 6 -2.13 8.05 -2.20
N ILE A 7 -2.64 7.07 -2.92
CA ILE A 7 -3.26 5.85 -2.38
C ILE A 7 -2.48 4.67 -2.95
N ALA A 8 -1.78 3.94 -2.08
CA ALA A 8 -1.15 2.67 -2.42
C ALA A 8 -2.13 1.54 -2.10
N VAL A 9 -2.57 0.81 -3.12
CA VAL A 9 -3.57 -0.26 -3.00
C VAL A 9 -2.86 -1.61 -3.02
N CYS A 10 -2.64 -2.19 -1.84
CA CYS A 10 -2.00 -3.51 -1.71
C CYS A 10 -2.99 -4.68 -1.82
N GLY A 11 -4.28 -4.42 -1.65
CA GLY A 11 -5.31 -5.45 -1.64
C GLY A 11 -6.69 -4.89 -1.31
N CYS A 12 -7.67 -5.79 -1.25
CA CYS A 12 -9.07 -5.46 -1.03
C CYS A 12 -9.77 -6.51 -0.16
N ILE A 13 -9.21 -6.80 1.01
CA ILE A 13 -9.65 -7.86 1.95
C ILE A 13 -11.15 -7.82 2.27
N SER A 14 -11.74 -6.62 2.33
CA SER A 14 -13.17 -6.44 2.60
C SER A 14 -14.08 -7.06 1.55
N MET A 15 -13.55 -7.38 0.35
CA MET A 15 -14.31 -7.96 -0.76
C MET A 15 -14.07 -9.46 -0.97
N TYR A 16 -13.11 -10.07 -0.28
CA TYR A 16 -12.66 -11.43 -0.63
C TYR A 16 -13.74 -12.51 -0.45
N ASN A 17 -14.66 -12.29 0.48
CA ASN A 17 -15.72 -13.25 0.82
C ASN A 17 -17.11 -12.81 0.33
N ASP A 18 -17.17 -11.79 -0.50
CA ASP A 18 -18.45 -11.29 -1.00
C ASP A 18 -19.09 -12.27 -1.99
N SER A 19 -20.34 -12.65 -1.72
CA SER A 19 -21.14 -13.48 -2.63
C SER A 19 -21.84 -12.67 -3.72
N VAL A 20 -21.92 -11.35 -3.54
CA VAL A 20 -22.50 -10.38 -4.47
C VAL A 20 -21.66 -9.11 -4.48
N PRO A 21 -21.61 -8.34 -5.59
CA PRO A 21 -20.84 -7.10 -5.63
C PRO A 21 -21.28 -6.08 -4.58
N GLN A 22 -20.31 -5.43 -3.93
CA GLN A 22 -20.57 -4.35 -2.98
C GLN A 22 -21.29 -3.17 -3.66
N THR A 23 -22.23 -2.59 -2.92
CA THR A 23 -22.88 -1.33 -3.32
C THR A 23 -22.30 -0.20 -2.49
N GLY A 24 -22.03 0.94 -3.11
CA GLY A 24 -21.44 2.07 -2.40
C GLY A 24 -21.14 3.26 -3.31
N PRO A 25 -20.76 4.41 -2.73
CA PRO A 25 -20.39 5.59 -3.48
C PRO A 25 -19.20 5.31 -4.40
N TYR A 26 -19.28 5.81 -5.63
CA TYR A 26 -18.16 5.79 -6.57
C TYR A 26 -16.98 6.60 -6.01
N ALA A 27 -15.77 6.03 -6.05
CA ALA A 27 -14.55 6.70 -5.63
C ALA A 27 -14.05 7.74 -6.68
N GLN A 28 -14.49 7.59 -7.93
CA GLN A 28 -14.04 8.36 -9.09
C GLN A 28 -14.19 9.88 -8.92
N PRO A 29 -15.31 10.43 -8.39
CA PRO A 29 -15.42 11.86 -8.15
C PRO A 29 -14.37 12.39 -7.18
N ALA A 30 -14.07 11.64 -6.11
CA ALA A 30 -13.03 12.04 -5.16
C ALA A 30 -11.63 12.01 -5.80
N ILE A 31 -11.35 11.01 -6.64
CA ILE A 31 -10.09 10.90 -7.38
C ILE A 31 -9.93 12.09 -8.34
N LEU A 32 -10.98 12.41 -9.10
CA LEU A 32 -10.97 13.50 -10.07
C LEU A 32 -10.79 14.87 -9.40
N PHE A 33 -11.70 15.25 -8.50
CA PHE A 33 -11.70 16.60 -7.93
C PHE A 33 -10.54 16.88 -6.97
N LYS A 34 -9.96 15.83 -6.39
CA LYS A 34 -8.76 15.97 -5.52
C LYS A 34 -7.47 15.62 -6.24
N GLN A 35 -7.51 15.30 -7.53
CA GLN A 35 -6.35 14.98 -8.35
C GLN A 35 -5.47 13.91 -7.71
N LEU A 36 -6.10 12.83 -7.24
CA LEU A 36 -5.42 11.77 -6.50
C LEU A 36 -4.67 10.84 -7.44
N ARG A 37 -3.53 10.31 -6.97
CA ARG A 37 -2.90 9.14 -7.59
C ARG A 37 -3.29 7.89 -6.81
N MET A 38 -3.96 6.97 -7.47
CA MET A 38 -4.27 5.65 -6.93
C MET A 38 -3.52 4.59 -7.72
N GLU A 39 -2.68 3.81 -7.05
CA GLU A 39 -1.81 2.81 -7.69
C GLU A 39 -2.01 1.46 -6.99
N GLY A 40 -2.37 0.44 -7.76
CA GLY A 40 -2.36 -0.95 -7.31
C GLY A 40 -0.96 -1.52 -7.36
N PHE A 41 -0.59 -2.30 -6.35
CA PHE A 41 0.67 -3.05 -6.38
C PHE A 41 0.51 -4.42 -5.73
N LEU A 42 1.21 -5.40 -6.30
CA LEU A 42 1.43 -6.70 -5.67
C LEU A 42 2.90 -6.78 -5.29
N ILE A 43 3.19 -7.32 -4.11
CA ILE A 43 4.58 -7.48 -3.65
C ILE A 43 5.39 -8.34 -4.65
N PHE A 44 4.74 -9.34 -5.24
CA PHE A 44 5.31 -10.22 -6.27
C PHE A 44 5.77 -9.48 -7.54
N SER A 45 5.26 -8.28 -7.81
CA SER A 45 5.71 -7.44 -8.93
C SER A 45 7.06 -6.76 -8.68
N TYR A 46 7.68 -7.00 -7.52
CA TYR A 46 8.97 -6.44 -7.14
C TYR A 46 10.02 -7.49 -6.77
N GLU A 47 9.67 -8.77 -6.71
CA GLU A 47 10.59 -9.83 -6.24
C GLU A 47 11.91 -9.91 -7.02
N ASP A 48 11.88 -9.63 -8.33
CA ASP A 48 13.04 -9.61 -9.20
C ASP A 48 13.76 -8.25 -9.26
N LYS A 49 13.24 -7.24 -8.55
CA LYS A 49 13.77 -5.88 -8.55
C LYS A 49 14.70 -5.66 -7.34
N PRO A 50 15.78 -4.89 -7.49
CA PRO A 50 16.72 -4.59 -6.41
C PRO A 50 16.04 -4.05 -5.14
N ILE A 51 14.96 -3.27 -5.32
CA ILE A 51 14.20 -2.64 -4.23
C ILE A 51 13.62 -3.66 -3.24
N TYR A 52 13.40 -4.91 -3.64
CA TYR A 52 12.89 -5.95 -2.75
C TYR A 52 13.93 -6.34 -1.69
N GLU A 53 15.16 -6.63 -2.12
CA GLU A 53 16.27 -6.96 -1.21
C GLU A 53 16.69 -5.72 -0.38
N GLU A 54 16.75 -4.54 -1.01
CA GLU A 54 17.03 -3.28 -0.31
C GLU A 54 16.02 -3.00 0.81
N GLY A 55 14.73 -3.20 0.54
CA GLY A 55 13.67 -3.05 1.53
C GLY A 55 13.80 -4.03 2.68
N GLN A 56 14.15 -5.29 2.41
CA GLN A 56 14.39 -6.30 3.45
C GLN A 56 15.58 -5.94 4.35
N LYS A 57 16.69 -5.46 3.76
CA LYS A 57 17.86 -5.00 4.51
C LYS A 57 17.52 -3.84 5.44
N GLN A 58 16.82 -2.83 4.92
CA GLN A 58 16.40 -1.68 5.71
C GLN A 58 15.45 -2.07 6.85
N LEU A 59 14.51 -3.00 6.61
CA LEU A 59 13.62 -3.52 7.65
C LEU A 59 14.41 -4.25 8.75
N LEU A 60 15.42 -5.05 8.38
CA LEU A 60 16.29 -5.72 9.33
C LEU A 60 17.05 -4.72 10.20
N GLU A 61 17.62 -3.67 9.59
CA GLU A 61 18.29 -2.60 10.33
C GLU A 61 17.39 -1.99 11.41
N TRP A 62 16.15 -1.62 11.09
CA TRP A 62 15.21 -1.07 12.07
C TRP A 62 14.86 -2.06 13.20
N ILE A 63 14.73 -3.36 12.89
CA ILE A 63 14.51 -4.38 13.91
C ILE A 63 15.70 -4.47 14.86
N LEU A 64 16.92 -4.42 14.32
CA LEU A 64 18.15 -4.49 15.11
C LEU A 64 18.39 -3.21 15.92
N GLU A 65 18.08 -2.03 15.39
CA GLU A 65 18.10 -0.76 16.12
C GLU A 65 17.21 -0.84 17.37
N VAL A 66 15.99 -1.38 17.23
CA VAL A 66 15.06 -1.57 18.37
C VAL A 66 15.54 -2.67 19.32
N SER A 67 16.14 -3.75 18.79
CA SER A 67 16.56 -4.91 19.60
C SER A 67 17.85 -4.68 20.38
N TYR A 68 18.73 -3.80 19.89
CA TYR A 68 20.00 -3.45 20.53
C TYR A 68 20.03 -2.03 21.10
N GLY A 69 18.93 -1.28 20.96
CA GLY A 69 18.67 -0.02 21.66
C GLY A 69 18.32 -0.28 23.12
N LEU A 70 19.37 -0.34 23.95
CA LEU A 70 19.32 0.10 25.34
C LEU A 70 18.90 1.58 25.35
N ASP A 71 17.60 1.83 25.43
CA ASP A 71 16.94 2.93 26.14
C ASP A 71 15.48 2.53 26.44
#